data_AF-A0A8G0LM01-F1
#
_entry.id   AF-A0A8G0LM01-F1
#
_cell.length_a   1.000
_cell.length_b   1.000
_cell.length_c   1.000
_cell.angle_alpha   90.00
_cell.angle_beta   90.00
_cell.angle_gamma   90.00
#
_symmetry.space_group_name_H-M   'P 1'
#
loop_
_entity.id
_entity.type
_entity.pdbx_description
1 polymer ?
#
loop_
_entity_poly.entity_id
_entity_poly.type
_entity_poly.pdbx_seq_one_letter_code
_entity_poly.pdbx_strand_id
1 'polypeptide(L)'
;MDHNRENTQYLTGDDIWTLQNLKKALHRVRDQQSMDLDLCIFIDALDEHNGPPEFIAEFLKYITKPRNSRTRMKILFSSRPWDAFKDAFPNCPGFQIHEHTDNDIRELCTHVINNECPGSQELFQLVEEIVKRAKGVFLWVKLVLQDLSKTAAAAPPGSSSEALSSELRIALQNLPEDLVEYYSNIVERIPQSFRREAFCLLEVVAKGDEIYLADVPKILCCLNFTRFSEMRQILEDLDERTPEHWATLLRTYTGGLIEIHKPPEHKLQLLHQTTVDFVQLPEFKNIVLRSGAHAISDNGHTFLVKLTLLKIPGEENGSYGRRYELWRRAKCSEETTGRSLYSFFSDGPIFRSLGLYSKCSPPRLSPSNSDSGSPLQLAFQAHPRVFIEDAVQSDPSIISRSMNYCALFVFDAISHGQVTYEEAVQMIDFLTAHDFPFENHA
;
A
#
# COMPACT_ATOMS: atom_id res chain seq x y z
N MET A 1 3.89 -6.58 47.48
CA MET A 1 2.70 -7.32 47.00
C MET A 1 2.45 -6.84 45.57
N ASP A 2 3.42 -7.10 44.70
CA ASP A 2 3.57 -6.51 43.36
C ASP A 2 3.88 -7.62 42.36
N HIS A 3 3.00 -8.63 42.29
CA HIS A 3 3.18 -9.81 41.43
C HIS A 3 1.90 -10.24 40.71
N ASN A 4 0.93 -9.34 40.55
CA ASN A 4 -0.36 -9.64 39.88
C ASN A 4 -0.77 -8.63 38.79
N ARG A 5 0.18 -7.87 38.22
CA ARG A 5 -0.09 -6.95 37.10
C ARG A 5 0.49 -7.40 35.74
N GLU A 6 1.36 -8.40 35.71
CA GLU A 6 2.04 -8.84 34.47
C GLU A 6 1.48 -10.15 33.87
N ASN A 7 0.51 -10.81 34.53
CA ASN A 7 -0.09 -12.06 34.02
C ASN A 7 -1.48 -11.90 33.37
N THR A 8 -1.91 -10.67 33.08
CA THR A 8 -3.22 -10.41 32.44
C THR A 8 -3.13 -10.00 30.98
N GLN A 9 -1.95 -10.11 30.35
CA GLN A 9 -1.73 -9.70 28.95
C GLN A 9 -1.65 -10.86 27.94
N TYR A 10 -1.78 -12.12 28.37
CA TYR A 10 -1.57 -13.27 27.47
C TYR A 10 -2.76 -14.21 27.30
N LEU A 11 -3.96 -13.83 27.75
CA LEU A 11 -5.19 -14.57 27.48
C LEU A 11 -6.33 -13.54 27.28
N THR A 12 -6.99 -13.57 26.11
CA THR A 12 -8.26 -12.90 25.75
C THR A 12 -8.28 -11.41 25.35
N GLY A 13 -7.37 -10.94 24.49
CA GLY A 13 -7.45 -9.61 23.88
C GLY A 13 -8.26 -9.57 22.57
N ASP A 14 -7.84 -10.38 21.59
CA ASP A 14 -8.36 -10.28 20.21
C ASP A 14 -9.70 -11.00 19.98
N ASP A 15 -10.03 -12.04 20.76
CA ASP A 15 -11.27 -12.82 20.59
C ASP A 15 -12.53 -12.12 21.14
N ILE A 16 -12.41 -11.16 22.07
CA ILE A 16 -13.57 -10.52 22.69
C ILE A 16 -14.06 -9.34 21.85
N TRP A 17 -13.16 -8.60 21.19
CA TRP A 17 -13.47 -7.40 20.43
C TRP A 17 -13.69 -7.66 18.94
N THR A 18 -14.34 -8.77 18.60
CA THR A 18 -14.78 -9.02 17.23
C THR A 18 -15.73 -7.91 16.74
N LEU A 19 -15.77 -7.68 15.42
CA LEU A 19 -16.71 -6.73 14.81
C LEU A 19 -18.15 -6.97 15.25
N GLN A 20 -18.54 -8.24 15.41
CA GLN A 20 -19.85 -8.62 15.90
C GLN A 20 -20.09 -8.13 17.34
N ASN A 21 -19.10 -8.29 18.23
CA ASN A 21 -19.21 -7.84 19.62
C ASN A 21 -19.16 -6.31 19.73
N LEU A 22 -18.37 -5.62 18.91
CA LEU A 22 -18.37 -4.16 18.82
C LEU A 22 -19.73 -3.62 18.37
N LYS A 23 -20.34 -4.20 17.33
CA LYS A 23 -21.71 -3.86 16.89
C LYS A 23 -22.72 -4.08 18.01
N LYS A 24 -22.65 -5.21 18.70
CA LYS A 24 -23.53 -5.51 19.86
C LYS A 24 -23.36 -4.48 20.99
N ALA A 25 -22.12 -4.11 21.31
CA ALA A 25 -21.82 -3.14 22.35
C ALA A 25 -22.37 -1.76 21.99
N LEU A 26 -22.14 -1.28 20.76
CA LEU A 26 -22.68 -0.03 20.26
C LEU A 26 -24.21 -0.01 20.32
N HIS A 27 -24.88 -1.10 19.92
CA HIS A 27 -26.34 -1.21 20.02
C HIS A 27 -26.84 -1.14 21.46
N ARG A 28 -26.15 -1.79 22.41
CA ARG A 28 -26.51 -1.68 23.83
C ARG A 28 -26.41 -0.24 24.34
N VAL A 29 -25.35 0.48 23.99
CA VAL A 29 -25.19 1.89 24.38
C VAL A 29 -26.24 2.78 23.71
N ARG A 30 -26.52 2.56 22.43
CA ARG A 30 -27.54 3.32 21.68
C ARG A 30 -28.95 3.09 22.23
N ASP A 31 -29.29 1.85 22.58
CA ASP A 31 -30.67 1.44 22.87
C ASP A 31 -30.99 1.38 24.38
N GLN A 32 -30.05 1.79 25.25
CA GLN A 32 -30.22 1.77 26.71
C GLN A 32 -31.32 2.72 27.22
N GLN A 33 -31.91 2.36 28.36
CA GLN A 33 -33.00 3.09 29.04
C GLN A 33 -32.66 3.49 30.47
N SER A 34 -31.44 3.21 30.93
CA SER A 34 -31.03 3.34 32.32
C SER A 34 -30.66 4.75 32.73
N MET A 35 -30.11 5.56 31.82
CA MET A 35 -29.61 6.91 32.12
C MET A 35 -29.71 7.82 30.91
N ASP A 36 -29.80 9.13 31.10
CA ASP A 36 -29.64 10.06 29.98
C ASP A 36 -28.17 10.13 29.56
N LEU A 37 -27.90 9.88 28.27
CA LEU A 37 -26.56 9.89 27.71
C LEU A 37 -26.51 10.74 26.44
N ASP A 38 -25.63 11.74 26.42
CA ASP A 38 -25.32 12.52 25.22
C ASP A 38 -24.00 12.04 24.62
N LEU A 39 -24.06 11.52 23.40
CA LEU A 39 -22.88 11.03 22.69
C LEU A 39 -22.63 11.88 21.43
N CYS A 40 -21.41 12.38 21.30
CA CYS A 40 -20.93 13.01 20.08
C CYS A 40 -19.76 12.20 19.54
N ILE A 41 -19.90 11.69 18.32
CA ILE A 41 -18.88 10.88 17.64
C ILE A 41 -18.27 11.71 16.52
N PHE A 42 -16.94 11.79 16.50
CA PHE A 42 -16.17 12.40 15.43
C PHE A 42 -15.52 11.28 14.63
N ILE A 43 -15.79 11.23 13.31
CA ILE A 43 -15.21 10.24 12.40
C ILE A 43 -14.39 11.00 11.38
N ASP A 44 -13.07 10.89 11.49
CA ASP A 44 -12.18 11.42 10.46
C ASP A 44 -12.09 10.44 9.29
N ALA A 45 -12.05 10.97 8.07
CA ALA A 45 -11.86 10.23 6.82
C ALA A 45 -12.79 9.01 6.65
N LEU A 46 -14.11 9.25 6.62
CA LEU A 46 -15.11 8.18 6.44
C LEU A 46 -14.90 7.37 5.14
N ASP A 47 -14.30 7.99 4.12
CA ASP A 47 -13.95 7.34 2.85
C ASP A 47 -12.82 6.30 2.96
N GLU A 48 -12.08 6.25 4.06
CA GLU A 48 -11.06 5.22 4.33
C GLU A 48 -11.68 3.88 4.78
N HIS A 49 -13.00 3.81 4.94
CA HIS A 49 -13.69 2.57 5.23
C HIS A 49 -13.40 1.51 4.14
N ASN A 50 -12.85 0.37 4.56
CA ASN A 50 -12.56 -0.76 3.68
C ASN A 50 -13.85 -1.52 3.30
N GLY A 51 -14.58 -0.95 2.33
CA GLY A 51 -15.80 -1.51 1.75
C GLY A 51 -16.64 -0.44 1.06
N PRO A 52 -17.76 -0.82 0.41
CA PRO A 52 -18.61 0.11 -0.34
C PRO A 52 -19.04 1.32 0.51
N PRO A 53 -18.87 2.56 0.02
CA PRO A 53 -19.25 3.79 0.75
C PRO A 53 -20.72 3.80 1.18
N GLU A 54 -21.60 3.17 0.40
CA GLU A 54 -23.03 3.05 0.67
C GLU A 54 -23.29 2.27 1.96
N PHE A 55 -22.49 1.24 2.25
CA PHE A 55 -22.67 0.43 3.45
C PHE A 55 -22.35 1.20 4.72
N ILE A 56 -21.26 1.97 4.75
CA ILE A 56 -20.93 2.77 5.93
C ILE A 56 -21.92 3.93 6.07
N ALA A 57 -22.36 4.54 4.97
CA ALA A 57 -23.39 5.58 5.00
C ALA A 57 -24.72 5.07 5.58
N GLU A 58 -25.20 3.90 5.14
CA GLU A 58 -26.41 3.26 5.68
C GLU A 58 -26.24 2.88 7.16
N PHE A 59 -25.06 2.41 7.56
CA PHE A 59 -24.77 2.16 8.97
C PHE A 59 -24.88 3.43 9.82
N LEU A 60 -24.33 4.57 9.37
CA LEU A 60 -24.44 5.85 10.07
C LEU A 60 -25.90 6.32 10.19
N LYS A 61 -26.70 6.19 9.13
CA LYS A 61 -28.16 6.47 9.18
C LYS A 61 -28.87 5.57 10.19
N TYR A 62 -28.52 4.29 10.21
CA TYR A 62 -29.13 3.33 11.13
C TYR A 62 -28.82 3.63 12.59
N ILE A 63 -27.59 4.01 12.93
CA ILE A 63 -27.21 4.29 14.33
C ILE A 63 -27.72 5.65 14.82
N THR A 64 -27.97 6.61 13.93
CA THR A 64 -28.51 7.94 14.26
C THR A 64 -30.03 8.03 14.18
N LYS A 65 -30.71 6.99 13.68
CA LYS A 65 -32.17 6.96 13.59
C LYS A 65 -32.81 7.22 14.95
N PRO A 66 -33.76 8.16 15.07
CA PRO A 66 -34.46 8.42 16.33
C PRO A 66 -35.12 7.16 16.89
N ARG A 67 -34.98 6.93 18.20
CA ARG A 67 -35.60 5.81 18.92
C ARG A 67 -36.10 6.27 20.28
N ASN A 68 -36.95 5.45 20.87
CA ASN A 68 -37.32 5.56 22.27
C ASN A 68 -36.14 5.03 23.12
N SER A 69 -35.08 5.81 23.25
CA SER A 69 -33.96 5.54 24.16
C SER A 69 -33.54 6.80 24.89
N ARG A 70 -32.83 6.61 26.00
CA ARG A 70 -32.26 7.72 26.79
C ARG A 70 -30.90 8.18 26.26
N THR A 71 -30.42 7.61 25.15
CA THR A 71 -29.19 8.03 24.48
C THR A 71 -29.51 8.96 23.31
N ARG A 72 -28.95 10.17 23.34
CA ARG A 72 -28.96 11.10 22.20
C ARG A 72 -27.59 11.07 21.53
N MET A 73 -27.58 10.77 20.23
CA MET A 73 -26.34 10.63 19.46
C MET A 73 -26.25 11.70 18.38
N LYS A 74 -25.07 12.32 18.27
CA LYS A 74 -24.66 13.17 17.15
C LYS A 74 -23.39 12.59 16.54
N ILE A 75 -23.30 12.67 15.22
CA ILE A 75 -22.11 12.27 14.48
C ILE A 75 -21.68 13.44 13.63
N LEU A 76 -20.40 13.79 13.72
CA LEU A 76 -19.70 14.65 12.78
C LEU A 76 -18.67 13.78 12.06
N PHE A 77 -18.65 13.84 10.73
CA PHE A 77 -17.66 13.13 9.95
C PHE A 77 -17.05 14.02 8.87
N SER A 78 -15.82 13.71 8.48
CA SER A 78 -15.17 14.23 7.27
C SER A 78 -15.11 13.11 6.22
N SER A 79 -15.14 13.48 4.95
CA SER A 79 -14.90 12.54 3.85
C SER A 79 -14.45 13.27 2.59
N ARG A 80 -13.89 12.53 1.63
CA ARG A 80 -13.85 12.97 0.23
C ARG A 80 -15.26 13.27 -0.29
N PRO A 81 -15.42 14.15 -1.29
CA PRO A 81 -16.73 14.57 -1.82
C PRO A 81 -17.33 13.52 -2.78
N TRP A 82 -17.31 12.24 -2.39
CA TRP A 82 -17.89 11.14 -3.14
C TRP A 82 -19.41 11.26 -3.21
N ASP A 83 -19.97 10.95 -4.39
CA ASP A 83 -21.40 11.09 -4.65
C ASP A 83 -22.23 10.21 -3.71
N ALA A 84 -21.73 9.02 -3.36
CA ALA A 84 -22.36 8.14 -2.38
C ALA A 84 -22.65 8.82 -1.02
N PHE A 85 -21.75 9.70 -0.54
CA PHE A 85 -21.97 10.42 0.71
C PHE A 85 -22.86 11.66 0.52
N LYS A 86 -22.72 12.38 -0.59
CA LYS A 86 -23.59 13.52 -0.93
C LYS A 86 -25.06 13.07 -1.06
N ASP A 87 -25.29 11.96 -1.74
CA ASP A 87 -26.62 11.39 -1.97
C ASP A 87 -27.19 10.78 -0.69
N ALA A 88 -26.34 10.23 0.18
CA ALA A 88 -26.78 9.67 1.46
C ALA A 88 -27.18 10.75 2.47
N PHE A 89 -26.52 11.92 2.46
CA PHE A 89 -26.67 12.96 3.48
C PHE A 89 -27.01 14.36 2.92
N PRO A 90 -27.96 14.51 1.97
CA PRO A 90 -28.17 15.76 1.24
C PRO A 90 -28.67 16.91 2.13
N ASN A 91 -29.32 16.58 3.26
CA ASN A 91 -29.88 17.55 4.19
C ASN A 91 -29.07 17.70 5.49
N CYS A 92 -27.92 17.04 5.59
CA CYS A 92 -27.07 17.15 6.78
C CYS A 92 -26.29 18.47 6.73
N PRO A 93 -26.17 19.18 7.86
CA PRO A 93 -25.35 20.39 7.92
C PRO A 93 -23.88 20.00 7.70
N GLY A 94 -23.20 20.75 6.83
CA GLY A 94 -21.80 20.54 6.49
C GLY A 94 -21.29 21.69 5.63
N PHE A 95 -19.99 21.69 5.38
CA PHE A 95 -19.32 22.66 4.52
C PHE A 95 -18.13 21.99 3.83
N GLN A 96 -17.68 22.57 2.73
CA GLN A 96 -16.51 22.08 2.01
C GLN A 96 -15.25 22.73 2.59
N ILE A 97 -14.38 21.94 3.22
CA ILE A 97 -13.21 22.48 3.93
C ILE A 97 -12.34 23.35 3.00
N HIS A 98 -12.14 22.93 1.75
CA HIS A 98 -11.30 23.63 0.78
C HIS A 98 -11.83 25.02 0.37
N GLU A 99 -13.08 25.37 0.68
CA GLU A 99 -13.63 26.72 0.49
C GLU A 99 -13.24 27.68 1.63
N HIS A 100 -12.60 27.19 2.70
CA HIS A 100 -12.30 27.95 3.91
C HIS A 100 -10.79 28.01 4.24
N THR A 101 -9.92 27.62 3.32
CA THR A 101 -8.48 27.48 3.54
C THR A 101 -7.65 28.66 3.04
N ASP A 102 -8.24 29.65 2.39
CA ASP A 102 -7.50 30.75 1.73
C ASP A 102 -6.57 31.51 2.67
N ASN A 103 -7.03 31.79 3.90
CA ASN A 103 -6.22 32.50 4.89
C ASN A 103 -5.05 31.65 5.39
N ASP A 104 -5.30 30.36 5.65
CA ASP A 104 -4.27 29.42 6.09
C ASP A 104 -3.22 29.19 5.00
N ILE A 105 -3.65 29.14 3.73
CA ILE A 105 -2.74 29.05 2.58
C ILE A 105 -1.90 30.31 2.46
N ARG A 106 -2.48 31.50 2.66
CA ARG A 106 -1.75 32.77 2.65
C ARG A 106 -0.70 32.81 3.78
N GLU A 107 -1.06 32.33 4.96
CA GLU A 107 -0.14 32.19 6.09
C GLU A 107 0.99 31.21 5.77
N LEU A 108 0.67 30.04 5.20
CA LEU A 108 1.65 29.05 4.75
C LEU A 108 2.63 29.66 3.73
N CYS A 109 2.14 30.33 2.69
CA CYS A 109 2.98 31.00 1.69
C CYS A 109 3.94 31.98 2.36
N THR A 110 3.42 32.84 3.23
CA THR A 110 4.20 33.84 3.96
C THR A 110 5.28 33.20 4.82
N HIS A 111 4.94 32.13 5.53
CA HIS A 111 5.87 31.38 6.38
C HIS A 111 7.00 30.75 5.56
N VAL A 112 6.66 30.05 4.48
CA VAL A 112 7.63 29.38 3.60
C VAL A 112 8.56 30.39 2.94
N ILE A 113 8.02 31.48 2.37
CA ILE A 113 8.82 32.52 1.72
C ILE A 113 9.80 33.14 2.72
N ASN A 114 9.35 33.48 3.94
CA ASN A 114 10.23 34.06 4.96
C ASN A 114 11.36 33.12 5.39
N ASN A 115 11.13 31.81 5.41
CA ASN A 115 12.11 30.83 5.88
C ASN A 115 13.06 30.36 4.76
N GLU A 116 12.54 30.09 3.58
CA GLU A 116 13.30 29.49 2.47
C GLU A 116 13.88 30.53 1.51
N CYS A 117 13.24 31.69 1.37
CA CYS A 117 13.63 32.77 0.45
C CYS A 117 13.54 34.14 1.14
N PRO A 118 14.27 34.35 2.26
CA PRO A 118 14.14 35.54 3.08
C PRO A 118 14.40 36.81 2.25
N GLY A 119 13.41 37.71 2.25
CA GLY A 119 13.50 39.00 1.55
C GLY A 119 13.10 38.99 0.08
N SER A 120 12.66 37.87 -0.51
CA SER A 120 12.14 37.86 -1.89
C SER A 120 10.77 38.53 -1.99
N GLN A 121 10.75 39.81 -2.37
CA GLN A 121 9.51 40.56 -2.60
C GLN A 121 8.74 40.01 -3.81
N GLU A 122 9.44 39.43 -4.78
CA GLU A 122 8.87 38.87 -6.01
C GLU A 122 7.96 37.68 -5.71
N LEU A 123 8.35 36.79 -4.79
CA LEU A 123 7.51 35.68 -4.34
C LEU A 123 6.28 36.17 -3.55
N PHE A 124 6.44 37.20 -2.72
CA PHE A 124 5.33 37.80 -1.98
C PHE A 124 4.25 38.36 -2.91
N GLN A 125 4.63 38.89 -4.08
CA GLN A 125 3.68 39.39 -5.08
C GLN A 125 2.83 38.28 -5.72
N LEU A 126 3.24 37.01 -5.62
CA LEU A 126 2.51 35.87 -6.18
C LEU A 126 1.52 35.22 -5.21
N VAL A 127 1.54 35.62 -3.93
CA VAL A 127 0.76 34.93 -2.87
C VAL A 127 -0.73 34.87 -3.20
N GLU A 128 -1.34 35.97 -3.63
CA GLU A 128 -2.78 35.97 -3.96
C GLU A 128 -3.11 35.12 -5.18
N GLU A 129 -2.21 35.04 -6.16
CA GLU A 129 -2.38 34.18 -7.32
C GLU A 129 -2.25 32.70 -6.92
N ILE A 130 -1.30 32.37 -6.05
CA ILE A 130 -1.14 31.03 -5.49
C ILE A 130 -2.38 30.61 -4.69
N VAL A 131 -2.88 31.46 -3.79
CA VAL A 131 -4.10 31.20 -2.99
C VAL A 131 -5.27 30.88 -3.92
N LYS A 132 -5.50 31.72 -4.94
CA LYS A 132 -6.59 31.53 -5.90
C LYS A 132 -6.47 30.22 -6.68
N ARG A 133 -5.26 29.86 -7.12
CA ARG A 133 -5.02 28.66 -7.94
C ARG A 133 -4.97 27.37 -7.14
N ALA A 134 -4.67 27.46 -5.85
CA ALA A 134 -4.59 26.30 -4.96
C ALA A 134 -5.92 25.55 -4.81
N LYS A 135 -7.07 26.23 -4.96
CA LYS A 135 -8.42 25.65 -4.76
C LYS A 135 -8.53 24.88 -3.44
N GLY A 136 -7.88 25.43 -2.40
CA GLY A 136 -7.79 24.86 -1.07
C GLY A 136 -6.85 23.66 -0.87
N VAL A 137 -6.01 23.33 -1.85
CA VAL A 137 -5.08 22.19 -1.79
C VAL A 137 -3.71 22.62 -1.29
N PHE A 138 -3.45 22.45 0.01
CA PHE A 138 -2.14 22.78 0.62
C PHE A 138 -0.95 22.06 0.00
N LEU A 139 -1.14 20.80 -0.44
CA LEU A 139 -0.06 20.05 -1.08
C LEU A 139 0.39 20.70 -2.38
N TRP A 140 -0.56 21.21 -3.17
CA TRP A 140 -0.27 21.94 -4.40
C TRP A 140 0.55 23.20 -4.08
N VAL A 141 0.15 23.95 -3.05
CA VAL A 141 0.87 25.13 -2.57
C VAL A 141 2.31 24.78 -2.18
N LYS A 142 2.52 23.70 -1.41
CA LYS A 142 3.86 23.23 -1.02
C LYS A 142 4.72 22.94 -2.24
N LEU A 143 4.19 22.24 -3.25
CA LEU A 143 4.92 21.89 -4.48
C LEU A 143 5.25 23.14 -5.32
N VAL A 144 4.28 24.03 -5.48
CA VAL A 144 4.46 25.30 -6.23
C VAL A 144 5.50 26.18 -5.57
N LEU A 145 5.42 26.38 -4.26
CA LEU A 145 6.43 27.18 -3.54
C LEU A 145 7.81 26.55 -3.65
N GLN A 146 7.94 25.22 -3.57
CA GLN A 146 9.23 24.55 -3.78
C GLN A 146 9.81 24.81 -5.18
N ASP A 147 8.99 24.78 -6.23
CA ASP A 147 9.46 25.07 -7.60
C ASP A 147 9.80 26.54 -7.79
N LEU A 148 8.97 27.46 -7.28
CA LEU A 148 9.23 28.90 -7.35
C LEU A 148 10.47 29.30 -6.53
N SER A 149 10.67 28.72 -5.35
CA SER A 149 11.87 28.93 -4.53
C SER A 149 13.14 28.46 -5.26
N LYS A 150 13.08 27.33 -5.98
CA LYS A 150 14.20 26.86 -6.82
C LYS A 150 14.47 27.81 -7.98
N THR A 151 13.44 28.31 -8.66
CA THR A 151 13.58 29.32 -9.71
C THR A 151 14.23 30.58 -9.17
N ALA A 152 13.78 31.07 -8.01
CA ALA A 152 14.38 32.23 -7.36
C ALA A 152 15.85 32.02 -6.99
N ALA A 153 16.20 30.85 -6.47
CA ALA A 153 17.58 30.49 -6.10
C ALA A 153 18.50 30.30 -7.31
N ALA A 154 17.96 29.94 -8.48
CA ALA A 154 18.72 29.73 -9.72
C ALA A 154 18.98 31.04 -10.49
N ALA A 155 18.39 32.16 -10.08
CA ALA A 155 18.50 33.43 -10.77
C ALA A 155 19.97 33.91 -10.83
N PRO A 156 20.46 34.38 -12.00
CA PRO A 156 21.82 34.87 -12.13
C PRO A 156 22.14 36.03 -11.16
N PRO A 157 23.37 36.09 -10.60
CA PRO A 157 23.80 37.22 -9.79
C PRO A 157 23.66 38.54 -10.58
N GLY A 158 22.95 39.52 -10.01
CA GLY A 158 22.70 40.81 -10.65
C GLY A 158 21.46 40.88 -11.55
N SER A 159 20.62 39.83 -11.55
CA SER A 159 19.30 39.89 -12.18
C SER A 159 18.47 41.04 -11.60
N SER A 160 17.78 41.79 -12.47
CA SER A 160 16.86 42.84 -12.00
C SER A 160 15.63 42.21 -11.34
N SER A 161 15.05 42.91 -10.36
CA SER A 161 13.81 42.50 -9.69
C SER A 161 12.67 42.27 -10.70
N GLU A 162 12.61 43.08 -11.77
CA GLU A 162 11.61 42.93 -12.84
C GLU A 162 11.80 41.64 -13.67
N ALA A 163 13.05 41.26 -13.96
CA ALA A 163 13.36 40.04 -14.69
C ALA A 163 12.99 38.80 -13.87
N LEU A 164 13.37 38.78 -12.59
CA LEU A 164 13.02 37.69 -11.67
C LEU A 164 11.51 37.59 -11.45
N SER A 165 10.83 38.72 -11.26
CA SER A 165 9.35 38.76 -11.14
C SER A 165 8.67 38.16 -12.37
N SER A 166 9.18 38.48 -13.57
CA SER A 166 8.64 37.96 -14.83
C SER A 166 8.88 36.45 -14.97
N GLU A 167 10.08 35.98 -14.63
CA GLU A 167 10.43 34.56 -14.64
C GLU A 167 9.55 33.75 -13.68
N LEU A 168 9.36 34.24 -12.44
CA LEU A 168 8.52 33.57 -11.45
C LEU A 168 7.04 33.53 -11.85
N ARG A 169 6.52 34.59 -12.48
CA ARG A 169 5.16 34.60 -13.03
C ARG A 169 5.00 33.58 -14.15
N ILE A 170 5.95 33.51 -15.07
CA ILE A 170 5.95 32.52 -16.15
C ILE A 170 6.03 31.10 -15.57
N ALA A 171 6.91 30.89 -14.57
CA ALA A 171 7.03 29.61 -13.88
C ALA A 171 5.68 29.21 -13.25
N LEU A 172 5.06 30.10 -12.48
CA LEU A 172 3.74 29.85 -11.88
C LEU A 172 2.69 29.51 -12.95
N GLN A 173 2.61 30.27 -14.04
CA GLN A 173 1.65 30.04 -15.13
C GLN A 173 1.80 28.68 -15.81
N ASN A 174 3.03 28.16 -15.90
CA ASN A 174 3.32 26.86 -16.49
C ASN A 174 3.10 25.68 -15.53
N LEU A 175 2.87 25.93 -14.23
CA LEU A 175 2.54 24.87 -13.29
C LEU A 175 1.08 24.47 -13.43
N PRO A 176 0.76 23.16 -13.49
CA PRO A 176 -0.61 22.69 -13.61
C PRO A 176 -1.35 22.87 -12.29
N GLU A 177 -2.66 23.10 -12.35
CA GLU A 177 -3.53 23.19 -11.16
C GLU A 177 -3.94 21.81 -10.63
N ASP A 178 -3.96 20.81 -11.51
CA ASP A 178 -4.29 19.44 -11.16
C ASP A 178 -3.05 18.70 -10.60
N LEU A 179 -3.23 17.96 -9.50
CA LEU A 179 -2.13 17.25 -8.85
C LEU A 179 -1.60 16.08 -9.68
N VAL A 180 -2.45 15.38 -10.45
CA VAL A 180 -2.02 14.26 -11.31
C VAL A 180 -1.14 14.79 -12.45
N GLU A 181 -1.52 15.90 -13.07
CA GLU A 181 -0.69 16.58 -14.05
C GLU A 181 0.61 17.11 -13.42
N TYR A 182 0.55 17.63 -12.18
CA TYR A 182 1.75 18.05 -11.45
C TYR A 182 2.71 16.88 -11.19
N TYR A 183 2.21 15.74 -10.70
CA TYR A 183 3.02 14.55 -10.50
C TYR A 183 3.59 14.02 -11.81
N SER A 184 2.82 14.09 -12.88
CA SER A 184 3.30 13.76 -14.23
C SER A 184 4.49 14.64 -14.60
N ASN A 185 4.41 15.96 -14.39
CA ASN A 185 5.52 16.89 -14.61
C ASN A 185 6.74 16.59 -13.71
N ILE A 186 6.53 16.19 -12.46
CA ILE A 186 7.64 15.74 -11.58
C ILE A 186 8.31 14.52 -12.18
N VAL A 187 7.53 13.52 -12.60
CA VAL A 187 8.02 12.32 -13.28
C VAL A 187 8.74 12.71 -14.58
N GLU A 188 8.23 13.66 -15.35
CA GLU A 188 8.83 14.15 -16.59
C GLU A 188 10.26 14.65 -16.40
N ARG A 189 10.51 15.34 -15.29
CA ARG A 189 11.82 15.89 -14.91
C ARG A 189 12.82 14.81 -14.44
N ILE A 190 12.36 13.60 -14.08
CA ILE A 190 13.26 12.50 -13.72
C ILE A 190 14.06 12.09 -14.98
N PRO A 191 15.41 12.04 -14.91
CA PRO A 191 16.24 11.63 -16.03
C PRO A 191 15.79 10.27 -16.61
N GLN A 192 15.81 10.16 -17.94
CA GLN A 192 15.34 8.94 -18.63
C GLN A 192 16.06 7.66 -18.13
N SER A 193 17.34 7.79 -17.76
CA SER A 193 18.16 6.70 -17.22
C SER A 193 17.68 6.17 -15.86
N PHE A 194 16.87 6.94 -15.13
CA PHE A 194 16.37 6.59 -13.80
C PHE A 194 14.90 6.22 -13.75
N ARG A 195 14.20 6.19 -14.91
CA ARG A 195 12.76 5.94 -14.96
C ARG A 195 12.38 4.53 -14.53
N ARG A 196 13.27 3.54 -14.72
CA ARG A 196 13.02 2.15 -14.28
C ARG A 196 13.05 2.05 -12.76
N GLU A 197 14.05 2.70 -12.16
CA GLU A 197 14.24 2.84 -10.72
C GLU A 197 13.07 3.61 -10.10
N ALA A 198 12.68 4.72 -10.70
CA ALA A 198 11.51 5.50 -10.32
C ALA A 198 10.24 4.63 -10.29
N PHE A 199 9.98 3.92 -11.39
CA PHE A 199 8.82 3.03 -11.52
C PHE A 199 8.82 1.96 -10.43
N CYS A 200 9.95 1.26 -10.24
CA CYS A 200 10.07 0.21 -9.23
C CYS A 200 9.82 0.74 -7.81
N LEU A 201 10.48 1.84 -7.44
CA LEU A 201 10.37 2.43 -6.10
C LEU A 201 8.95 2.93 -5.82
N LEU A 202 8.33 3.64 -6.76
CA LEU A 202 6.97 4.17 -6.60
C LEU A 202 5.94 3.04 -6.50
N GLU A 203 6.06 2.01 -7.35
CA GLU A 203 5.19 0.82 -7.31
C GLU A 203 5.30 0.04 -6.00
N VAL A 204 6.53 -0.18 -5.52
CA VAL A 204 6.78 -0.93 -4.27
C VAL A 204 6.27 -0.15 -3.06
N VAL A 205 6.54 1.15 -2.96
CA VAL A 205 6.09 1.96 -1.82
C VAL A 205 4.57 2.19 -1.86
N ALA A 206 3.96 2.30 -3.04
CA ALA A 206 2.50 2.46 -3.15
C ALA A 206 1.71 1.22 -2.70
N LYS A 207 2.28 0.03 -2.90
CA LYS A 207 1.58 -1.24 -2.66
C LYS A 207 2.08 -1.99 -1.43
N GLY A 208 3.27 -1.67 -0.93
CA GLY A 208 3.91 -2.33 0.20
C GLY A 208 3.63 -1.65 1.53
N ASP A 209 3.33 -2.43 2.56
CA ASP A 209 2.95 -1.89 3.88
C ASP A 209 4.16 -1.50 4.73
N GLU A 210 5.23 -2.29 4.67
CA GLU A 210 6.40 -2.22 5.56
C GLU A 210 7.70 -2.08 4.77
N ILE A 211 7.83 -0.92 4.11
CA ILE A 211 8.97 -0.57 3.26
C ILE A 211 9.83 0.49 3.94
N TYR A 212 11.12 0.22 4.05
CA TYR A 212 12.06 1.05 4.77
C TYR A 212 13.18 1.56 3.88
N LEU A 213 13.85 2.64 4.28
CA LEU A 213 15.01 3.17 3.55
C LEU A 213 16.10 2.11 3.33
N ALA A 214 16.28 1.20 4.29
CA ALA A 214 17.21 0.08 4.19
C ALA A 214 16.82 -0.99 3.13
N ASP A 215 15.58 -0.95 2.64
CA ASP A 215 15.12 -1.85 1.58
C ASP A 215 15.44 -1.33 0.18
N VAL A 216 15.77 -0.03 0.02
CA VAL A 216 16.03 0.60 -1.29
C VAL A 216 17.05 -0.16 -2.15
N PRO A 217 18.21 -0.61 -1.64
CA PRO A 217 19.14 -1.42 -2.44
C PRO A 217 18.49 -2.68 -3.00
N LYS A 218 17.74 -3.42 -2.16
CA LYS A 218 17.07 -4.67 -2.53
C LYS A 218 15.94 -4.41 -3.53
N ILE A 219 15.19 -3.32 -3.37
CA ILE A 219 14.13 -2.91 -4.30
C ILE A 219 14.72 -2.66 -5.68
N LEU A 220 15.85 -1.95 -5.77
CA LEU A 220 16.50 -1.69 -7.05
C LEU A 220 17.03 -2.96 -7.71
N CYS A 221 17.55 -3.91 -6.92
CA CYS A 221 17.94 -5.24 -7.44
C CYS A 221 16.76 -6.02 -8.04
N CYS A 222 15.51 -5.79 -7.59
CA CYS A 222 14.33 -6.48 -8.12
C CYS A 222 14.10 -6.20 -9.62
N LEU A 223 14.62 -5.09 -10.17
CA LEU A 223 14.53 -4.77 -11.60
C LEU A 223 15.28 -5.77 -12.49
N ASN A 224 16.33 -6.40 -11.96
CA ASN A 224 17.19 -7.34 -12.69
C ASN A 224 17.13 -8.75 -12.11
N PHE A 225 16.35 -8.97 -11.05
CA PHE A 225 16.11 -10.30 -10.48
C PHE A 225 15.08 -11.03 -11.34
N THR A 226 15.55 -11.75 -12.36
CA THR A 226 14.70 -12.40 -13.37
C THR A 226 14.50 -13.89 -13.13
N ARG A 227 15.38 -14.49 -12.32
CA ARG A 227 15.43 -15.92 -12.05
C ARG A 227 15.73 -16.16 -10.59
N PHE A 228 15.03 -17.08 -9.95
CA PHE A 228 15.24 -17.37 -8.53
C PHE A 228 16.70 -17.73 -8.22
N SER A 229 17.35 -18.47 -9.13
CA SER A 229 18.74 -18.89 -8.99
C SER A 229 19.75 -17.75 -8.79
N GLU A 230 19.42 -16.52 -9.20
CA GLU A 230 20.24 -15.31 -9.08
C GLU A 230 20.26 -14.74 -7.65
N MET A 231 19.34 -15.16 -6.78
CA MET A 231 19.13 -14.58 -5.44
C MET A 231 20.40 -14.51 -4.62
N ARG A 232 21.21 -15.58 -4.61
CA ARG A 232 22.45 -15.62 -3.81
C ARG A 232 23.44 -14.57 -4.29
N GLN A 233 23.67 -14.49 -5.60
CA GLN A 233 24.60 -13.52 -6.19
C GLN A 233 24.14 -12.09 -5.91
N ILE A 234 22.84 -11.82 -6.04
CA ILE A 234 22.26 -10.49 -5.76
C ILE A 234 22.49 -10.07 -4.30
N LEU A 235 22.35 -11.00 -3.34
CA LEU A 235 22.59 -10.71 -1.93
C LEU A 235 24.08 -10.48 -1.62
N GLU A 236 24.98 -11.16 -2.34
CA GLU A 236 26.43 -10.97 -2.21
C GLU A 236 26.90 -9.63 -2.83
N ASP A 237 26.26 -9.19 -3.91
CA ASP A 237 26.60 -7.94 -4.62
C ASP A 237 25.78 -6.72 -4.15
N LEU A 238 25.10 -6.81 -3.00
CA LEU A 238 24.21 -5.75 -2.53
C LEU A 238 25.00 -4.47 -2.23
N ASP A 239 24.48 -3.34 -2.71
CA ASP A 239 25.14 -2.04 -2.55
C ASP A 239 25.11 -1.55 -1.10
N GLU A 240 26.30 -1.47 -0.48
CA GLU A 240 26.50 -1.15 0.94
C GLU A 240 26.61 0.36 1.26
N ARG A 241 26.09 1.23 0.38
CA ARG A 241 26.05 2.69 0.64
C ARG A 241 25.30 3.04 1.93
N THR A 242 25.66 4.19 2.53
CA THR A 242 25.05 4.65 3.79
C THR A 242 23.59 5.10 3.59
N PRO A 243 22.76 5.10 4.66
CA PRO A 243 21.37 5.56 4.60
C PRO A 243 21.21 6.99 4.05
N GLU A 244 22.15 7.90 4.36
CA GLU A 244 22.12 9.29 3.89
C GLU A 244 22.32 9.37 2.37
N HIS A 245 23.20 8.51 1.84
CA HIS A 245 23.40 8.41 0.39
C HIS A 245 22.14 7.86 -0.29
N TRP A 246 21.52 6.84 0.30
CA TRP A 246 20.25 6.30 -0.20
C TRP A 246 19.11 7.30 -0.15
N ALA A 247 19.03 8.14 0.89
CA ALA A 247 18.03 9.20 0.98
C ALA A 247 18.19 10.22 -0.17
N THR A 248 19.44 10.54 -0.53
CA THR A 248 19.75 11.44 -1.64
C THR A 248 19.41 10.82 -3.00
N LEU A 249 19.77 9.55 -3.21
CA LEU A 249 19.43 8.81 -4.43
C LEU A 249 17.92 8.61 -4.57
N LEU A 250 17.22 8.28 -3.49
CA LEU A 250 15.76 8.11 -3.47
C LEU A 250 15.05 9.37 -3.97
N ARG A 251 15.46 10.55 -3.47
CA ARG A 251 14.94 11.84 -3.93
C ARG A 251 15.22 12.07 -5.41
N THR A 252 16.41 11.68 -5.89
CA THR A 252 16.83 11.81 -7.28
C THR A 252 16.03 10.89 -8.21
N TYR A 253 15.82 9.63 -7.81
CA TYR A 253 15.08 8.64 -8.60
C TYR A 253 13.59 8.93 -8.65
N THR A 254 13.01 9.53 -7.60
CA THR A 254 11.55 9.65 -7.48
C THR A 254 11.04 11.08 -7.65
N GLY A 255 11.94 12.05 -7.88
CA GLY A 255 11.59 13.47 -7.93
C GLY A 255 11.05 14.03 -6.60
N GLY A 256 11.25 13.31 -5.49
CA GLY A 256 10.70 13.67 -4.17
C GLY A 256 9.27 13.22 -3.92
N LEU A 257 8.72 12.34 -4.76
CA LEU A 257 7.39 11.75 -4.55
C LEU A 257 7.36 10.69 -3.42
N ILE A 258 8.53 10.23 -2.96
CA ILE A 258 8.68 9.38 -1.78
C ILE A 258 9.31 10.20 -0.66
N GLU A 259 8.64 10.24 0.49
CA GLU A 259 9.14 10.83 1.73
C GLU A 259 9.65 9.73 2.67
N ILE A 260 10.66 10.08 3.48
CA ILE A 260 11.19 9.23 4.54
C ILE A 260 10.57 9.72 5.84
N HIS A 261 9.81 8.85 6.51
CA HIS A 261 9.24 9.14 7.81
C HIS A 261 10.35 9.39 8.84
N LYS A 262 10.05 10.22 9.86
CA LYS A 262 11.03 10.62 10.87
C LYS A 262 11.60 9.41 11.62
N PRO A 263 12.82 9.53 12.16
CA PRO A 263 13.42 8.48 12.99
C PRO A 263 12.48 8.05 14.15
N PRO A 264 12.55 6.80 14.61
CA PRO A 264 13.60 5.80 14.34
C PRO A 264 13.36 4.92 13.10
N GLU A 265 12.13 4.88 12.58
CA GLU A 265 11.70 3.83 11.67
C GLU A 265 12.25 4.00 10.24
N HIS A 266 12.47 5.24 9.76
CA HIS A 266 12.89 5.50 8.37
C HIS A 266 11.99 4.78 7.33
N LYS A 267 10.70 4.63 7.67
CA LYS A 267 9.67 4.05 6.80
C LYS A 267 9.47 4.95 5.59
N LEU A 268 9.37 4.35 4.41
CA LEU A 268 9.08 5.06 3.18
C LEU A 268 7.57 5.18 3.00
N GLN A 269 7.12 6.37 2.62
CA GLN A 269 5.73 6.62 2.25
C GLN A 269 5.68 7.52 1.02
N LEU A 270 4.62 7.40 0.23
CA LEU A 270 4.37 8.40 -0.81
C LEU A 270 4.01 9.74 -0.16
N LEU A 271 4.34 10.82 -0.86
CA LEU A 271 4.16 12.20 -0.42
C LEU A 271 2.74 12.49 0.11
N HIS A 272 1.72 11.86 -0.49
CA HIS A 272 0.32 12.02 -0.11
C HIS A 272 -0.53 10.87 -0.67
N GLN A 273 -1.75 10.68 -0.15
CA GLN A 273 -2.69 9.69 -0.68
C GLN A 273 -3.00 9.90 -2.17
N THR A 274 -3.07 11.15 -2.65
CA THR A 274 -3.24 11.43 -4.09
C THR A 274 -2.06 10.97 -4.94
N THR A 275 -0.87 10.82 -4.36
CA THR A 275 0.28 10.20 -5.03
C THR A 275 0.10 8.68 -5.10
N VAL A 276 -0.50 8.04 -4.10
CA VAL A 276 -0.90 6.62 -4.16
C VAL A 276 -1.90 6.42 -5.29
N ASP A 277 -2.94 7.26 -5.32
CA ASP A 277 -3.98 7.24 -6.36
C ASP A 277 -3.36 7.42 -7.76
N PHE A 278 -2.38 8.32 -7.91
CA PHE A 278 -1.60 8.53 -9.14
C PHE A 278 -0.83 7.28 -9.58
N VAL A 279 -0.16 6.59 -8.66
CA VAL A 279 0.58 5.33 -8.97
C VAL A 279 -0.37 4.20 -9.36
N GLN A 280 -1.62 4.25 -8.92
CA GLN A 280 -2.65 3.25 -9.24
C GLN A 280 -3.36 3.50 -10.58
N LEU A 281 -3.12 4.64 -11.24
CA LEU A 281 -3.70 4.91 -12.55
C LEU A 281 -3.27 3.84 -13.59
N PRO A 282 -4.18 3.36 -14.46
CA PRO A 282 -3.83 2.43 -15.53
C PRO A 282 -2.69 2.94 -16.44
N GLU A 283 -2.63 4.26 -16.64
CA GLU A 283 -1.63 4.92 -17.49
C GLU A 283 -0.30 5.17 -16.78
N PHE A 284 -0.22 5.00 -15.45
CA PHE A 284 0.97 5.35 -14.65
C PHE A 284 2.27 4.75 -15.21
N LYS A 285 2.22 3.46 -15.57
CA LYS A 285 3.36 2.76 -16.17
C LYS A 285 3.83 3.43 -17.48
N ASN A 286 2.90 3.88 -18.31
CA ASN A 286 3.22 4.58 -19.56
C ASN A 286 3.73 6.00 -19.30
N ILE A 287 3.21 6.69 -18.28
CA ILE A 287 3.68 8.01 -17.86
C ILE A 287 5.15 7.94 -17.42
N VAL A 288 5.51 6.95 -16.60
CA VAL A 288 6.88 6.81 -16.07
C VAL A 288 7.84 6.25 -17.11
N LEU A 289 7.49 5.15 -17.79
CA LEU A 289 8.42 4.41 -18.65
C LEU A 289 8.37 4.82 -20.13
N ARG A 290 7.32 5.51 -20.58
CA ARG A 290 7.08 5.88 -21.99
C ARG A 290 7.24 4.67 -22.92
N SER A 291 8.10 4.76 -23.93
CA SER A 291 8.37 3.66 -24.88
C SER A 291 8.97 2.40 -24.23
N GLY A 292 9.51 2.51 -23.01
CA GLY A 292 10.03 1.38 -22.25
C GLY A 292 8.98 0.53 -21.53
N ALA A 293 7.70 0.94 -21.55
CA ALA A 293 6.64 0.28 -20.78
C ALA A 293 6.48 -1.22 -21.11
N HIS A 294 6.65 -1.61 -22.38
CA HIS A 294 6.53 -3.02 -22.80
C HIS A 294 7.72 -3.89 -22.40
N ALA A 295 8.87 -3.29 -22.07
CA ALA A 295 10.07 -4.02 -21.70
C ALA A 295 10.03 -4.53 -20.24
N ILE A 296 9.18 -3.96 -19.39
CA ILE A 296 9.01 -4.37 -18.00
C ILE A 296 7.69 -5.11 -17.89
N SER A 297 7.72 -6.41 -17.60
CA SER A 297 6.51 -7.18 -17.28
C SER A 297 6.06 -6.98 -15.85
N ASP A 298 7.01 -6.71 -14.96
CA ASP A 298 6.78 -6.59 -13.53
C ASP A 298 5.91 -5.37 -13.18
N ASN A 299 5.19 -5.50 -12.08
CA ASN A 299 4.53 -4.40 -11.39
C ASN A 299 4.89 -4.41 -9.89
N GLY A 300 4.28 -3.55 -9.08
CA GLY A 300 4.59 -3.49 -7.65
C GLY A 300 4.37 -4.80 -6.90
N HIS A 301 3.37 -5.61 -7.25
CA HIS A 301 3.19 -6.92 -6.63
C HIS A 301 4.31 -7.89 -7.03
N THR A 302 4.75 -7.88 -8.29
CA THR A 302 5.91 -8.67 -8.74
C THR A 302 7.19 -8.26 -7.99
N PHE A 303 7.44 -6.96 -7.87
CA PHE A 303 8.60 -6.44 -7.14
C PHE A 303 8.52 -6.78 -5.64
N LEU A 304 7.33 -6.73 -5.03
CA LEU A 304 7.14 -7.12 -3.64
C LEU A 304 7.42 -8.60 -3.41
N VAL A 305 7.01 -9.51 -4.31
CA VAL A 305 7.40 -10.93 -4.23
C VAL A 305 8.92 -11.09 -4.23
N LYS A 306 9.60 -10.43 -5.17
CA LYS A 306 11.07 -10.43 -5.29
C LYS A 306 11.75 -9.84 -4.05
N LEU A 307 11.24 -8.73 -3.54
CA LEU A 307 11.74 -8.08 -2.32
C LEU A 307 11.57 -8.99 -1.10
N THR A 308 10.42 -9.65 -0.95
CA THR A 308 10.18 -10.58 0.15
C THR A 308 11.23 -11.69 0.14
N LEU A 309 11.58 -12.24 -1.02
CA LEU A 309 12.67 -13.22 -1.14
C LEU A 309 13.99 -12.64 -0.65
N LEU A 310 14.38 -11.46 -1.11
CA LEU A 310 15.63 -10.79 -0.70
C LEU A 310 15.64 -10.36 0.77
N LYS A 311 14.49 -10.27 1.43
CA LYS A 311 14.33 -9.96 2.87
C LYS A 311 14.24 -11.20 3.77
N ILE A 312 14.33 -12.42 3.23
CA ILE A 312 14.39 -13.65 4.02
C ILE A 312 15.87 -14.06 4.19
N PRO A 313 16.58 -13.63 5.26
CA PRO A 313 17.82 -14.29 5.67
C PRO A 313 17.48 -15.53 6.52
N GLY A 314 18.41 -16.50 6.56
CA GLY A 314 18.30 -17.87 7.10
C GLY A 314 17.96 -18.04 8.59
N GLU A 315 16.87 -17.44 9.07
CA GLU A 315 16.32 -17.71 10.40
C GLU A 315 15.09 -18.61 10.33
N GLU A 316 15.23 -19.79 10.94
CA GLU A 316 14.34 -20.95 10.89
C GLU A 316 12.92 -20.72 11.44
N ASN A 317 12.61 -19.57 12.05
CA ASN A 317 11.38 -19.41 12.84
C ASN A 317 10.41 -18.29 12.43
N GLY A 318 10.68 -17.52 11.37
CA GLY A 318 9.74 -16.51 10.87
C GLY A 318 8.92 -16.96 9.65
N SER A 319 8.60 -18.25 9.55
CA SER A 319 8.42 -18.90 8.24
C SER A 319 7.00 -18.83 7.64
N TYR A 320 5.91 -18.95 8.40
CA TYR A 320 4.57 -19.08 7.78
C TYR A 320 3.99 -17.76 7.23
N GLY A 321 3.85 -16.73 8.07
CA GLY A 321 3.20 -15.47 7.66
C GLY A 321 3.89 -14.75 6.50
N ARG A 322 5.24 -14.73 6.48
CA ARG A 322 6.01 -14.15 5.37
C ARG A 322 5.85 -14.92 4.06
N ARG A 323 5.75 -16.26 4.14
CA ARG A 323 5.51 -17.09 2.95
C ARG A 323 4.07 -16.95 2.46
N TYR A 324 3.09 -16.88 3.35
CA TYR A 324 1.70 -16.61 2.97
C TYR A 324 1.58 -15.24 2.27
N GLU A 325 2.18 -14.20 2.83
CA GLU A 325 2.17 -12.87 2.22
C GLU A 325 2.88 -12.86 0.86
N LEU A 326 3.99 -13.60 0.69
CA LEU A 326 4.63 -13.78 -0.61
C LEU A 326 3.64 -14.32 -1.67
N TRP A 327 2.89 -15.37 -1.34
CA TRP A 327 1.94 -15.97 -2.28
C TRP A 327 0.70 -15.12 -2.51
N ARG A 328 0.23 -14.39 -1.49
CA ARG A 328 -0.81 -13.38 -1.65
C ARG A 328 -0.39 -12.30 -2.64
N ARG A 329 0.86 -11.81 -2.56
CA ARG A 329 1.41 -10.86 -3.54
C ARG A 329 1.58 -11.49 -4.92
N ALA A 330 1.94 -12.78 -5.00
CA ALA A 330 1.99 -13.51 -6.27
C ALA A 330 0.61 -13.57 -6.95
N LYS A 331 -0.46 -13.86 -6.19
CA LYS A 331 -1.85 -13.78 -6.68
C LYS A 331 -2.19 -12.38 -7.18
N CYS A 332 -1.98 -11.35 -6.37
CA CYS A 332 -2.26 -9.98 -6.80
C CYS A 332 -1.47 -9.59 -8.06
N SER A 333 -0.23 -10.07 -8.19
CA SER A 333 0.58 -9.89 -9.40
C SER A 333 -0.06 -10.57 -10.61
N GLU A 334 -0.57 -11.78 -10.45
CA GLU A 334 -1.26 -12.51 -11.52
C GLU A 334 -2.55 -11.82 -11.93
N GLU A 335 -3.40 -11.43 -10.98
CA GLU A 335 -4.67 -10.73 -11.24
C GLU A 335 -4.46 -9.41 -11.99
N THR A 336 -3.37 -8.70 -11.70
CA THR A 336 -3.08 -7.38 -12.27
C THR A 336 -2.25 -7.43 -13.55
N THR A 337 -1.57 -8.53 -13.84
CA THR A 337 -0.73 -8.66 -15.05
C THR A 337 -1.23 -9.71 -16.04
N GLY A 338 -2.10 -10.61 -15.61
CA GLY A 338 -2.48 -11.82 -16.34
C GLY A 338 -1.33 -12.80 -16.55
N ARG A 339 -0.23 -12.67 -15.78
CA ARG A 339 0.98 -13.48 -15.95
C ARG A 339 1.33 -14.20 -14.65
N SER A 340 1.73 -15.45 -14.82
CA SER A 340 2.24 -16.27 -13.75
C SER A 340 3.74 -16.02 -13.50
N LEU A 341 4.14 -16.16 -12.25
CA LEU A 341 5.55 -16.13 -11.83
C LEU A 341 6.22 -17.53 -11.91
N TYR A 342 5.57 -18.51 -12.54
CA TYR A 342 6.08 -19.89 -12.60
C TYR A 342 7.50 -19.97 -13.16
N SER A 343 7.75 -19.32 -14.30
CA SER A 343 9.07 -19.32 -14.94
C SER A 343 10.16 -18.75 -14.04
N PHE A 344 9.86 -17.69 -13.30
CA PHE A 344 10.78 -17.06 -12.33
C PHE A 344 11.19 -18.04 -11.23
N PHE A 345 10.25 -18.88 -10.77
CA PHE A 345 10.47 -19.84 -9.70
C PHE A 345 10.97 -21.22 -10.17
N SER A 346 10.79 -21.55 -11.44
CA SER A 346 11.05 -22.88 -12.01
C SER A 346 12.50 -23.37 -11.90
N ASP A 347 13.46 -22.46 -11.88
CA ASP A 347 14.89 -22.77 -11.75
C ASP A 347 15.37 -22.81 -10.29
N GLY A 348 14.51 -22.41 -9.36
CA GLY A 348 14.77 -22.40 -7.93
C GLY A 348 14.46 -23.74 -7.24
N PRO A 349 14.91 -23.90 -5.98
CA PRO A 349 14.46 -24.98 -5.11
C PRO A 349 12.95 -24.88 -4.80
N ILE A 350 12.27 -23.82 -5.24
CA ILE A 350 10.85 -23.59 -4.98
C ILE A 350 9.95 -24.73 -5.47
N PHE A 351 10.38 -25.44 -6.51
CA PHE A 351 9.71 -26.63 -7.03
C PHE A 351 10.42 -27.97 -6.75
N ARG A 352 11.74 -27.97 -6.47
CA ARG A 352 12.47 -29.22 -6.20
C ARG A 352 12.38 -29.67 -4.75
N SER A 353 12.34 -28.72 -3.83
CA SER A 353 12.13 -28.92 -2.40
C SER A 353 12.18 -27.55 -1.73
N LEU A 354 11.04 -26.98 -1.34
CA LEU A 354 11.02 -26.00 -0.26
C LEU A 354 11.01 -26.68 1.11
N GLY A 355 11.69 -27.81 1.22
CA GLY A 355 12.51 -28.06 2.40
C GLY A 355 13.74 -27.17 2.27
N LEU A 356 13.69 -25.96 2.83
CA LEU A 356 14.93 -25.31 3.25
C LEU A 356 15.60 -26.30 4.19
N TYR A 357 16.74 -26.88 3.76
CA TYR A 357 17.55 -27.88 4.46
C TYR A 357 17.11 -28.22 5.89
N SER A 358 16.21 -29.19 6.06
CA SER A 358 16.15 -29.96 7.29
C SER A 358 17.15 -31.10 7.12
N LYS A 359 18.33 -30.96 7.70
CA LYS A 359 19.10 -32.14 8.09
C LYS A 359 18.39 -32.76 9.29
N CYS A 360 17.41 -33.63 9.06
CA CYS A 360 17.17 -34.82 9.88
C CYS A 360 16.21 -35.79 9.18
N SER A 361 16.62 -37.05 9.16
CA SER A 361 16.08 -38.24 8.50
C SER A 361 14.60 -38.59 8.80
N PRO A 362 13.94 -39.43 7.99
CA PRO A 362 12.55 -39.88 8.19
C PRO A 362 12.50 -41.10 9.16
N PRO A 363 11.35 -41.76 9.42
CA PRO A 363 9.93 -41.35 9.36
C PRO A 363 9.21 -41.58 10.72
N ARG A 364 8.00 -41.01 10.92
CA ARG A 364 6.79 -41.70 11.41
C ARG A 364 5.64 -40.70 11.64
N LEU A 365 4.47 -41.12 11.17
CA LEU A 365 3.18 -40.43 11.23
C LEU A 365 2.75 -40.07 12.67
N SER A 366 2.48 -38.78 12.91
CA SER A 366 1.36 -38.25 13.73
C SER A 366 1.37 -36.71 13.62
N PRO A 367 0.21 -36.03 13.58
CA PRO A 367 0.12 -34.61 13.28
C PRO A 367 0.62 -33.81 14.48
N SER A 368 1.85 -33.32 14.40
CA SER A 368 2.44 -32.41 15.38
C SER A 368 2.84 -31.12 14.67
N ASN A 369 2.79 -30.01 15.42
CA ASN A 369 2.99 -28.61 15.03
C ASN A 369 4.38 -28.27 14.43
N SER A 370 4.83 -28.99 13.41
CA SER A 370 6.11 -28.73 12.71
C SER A 370 5.99 -28.60 11.19
N ASP A 371 4.81 -28.81 10.59
CA ASP A 371 4.65 -28.66 9.15
C ASP A 371 4.35 -27.22 8.77
N SER A 372 5.45 -26.47 8.72
CA SER A 372 5.55 -25.19 8.04
C SER A 372 5.12 -25.39 6.57
N GLY A 373 3.83 -25.21 6.27
CA GLY A 373 3.17 -25.60 5.02
C GLY A 373 4.06 -25.48 3.78
N SER A 374 4.11 -26.55 2.97
CA SER A 374 4.94 -26.56 1.77
C SER A 374 4.57 -25.33 0.93
N PRO A 375 5.48 -24.63 0.27
CA PRO A 375 5.10 -23.38 -0.36
C PRO A 375 4.26 -23.56 -1.62
N LEU A 376 4.19 -24.77 -2.17
CA LEU A 376 3.14 -25.10 -3.11
C LEU A 376 1.76 -25.18 -2.43
N GLN A 377 1.68 -25.69 -1.20
CA GLN A 377 0.47 -25.61 -0.37
C GLN A 377 0.13 -24.15 0.00
N LEU A 378 1.11 -23.30 0.28
CA LEU A 378 0.87 -21.86 0.51
C LEU A 378 0.46 -21.13 -0.77
N ALA A 379 1.03 -21.51 -1.92
CA ALA A 379 0.58 -21.04 -3.23
C ALA A 379 -0.88 -21.44 -3.42
N PHE A 380 -1.22 -22.71 -3.18
CA PHE A 380 -2.60 -23.19 -3.26
C PHE A 380 -3.55 -22.40 -2.34
N GLN A 381 -3.16 -22.16 -1.09
CA GLN A 381 -3.94 -21.33 -0.15
C GLN A 381 -4.15 -19.90 -0.63
N ALA A 382 -3.13 -19.30 -1.26
CA ALA A 382 -3.24 -17.96 -1.80
C ALA A 382 -3.99 -17.92 -3.15
N HIS A 383 -4.14 -19.06 -3.84
CA HIS A 383 -4.83 -19.21 -5.14
C HIS A 383 -4.33 -18.32 -6.30
N PRO A 384 -3.02 -18.30 -6.65
CA PRO A 384 -2.56 -17.80 -7.94
C PRO A 384 -2.86 -18.86 -9.02
N ARG A 385 -3.95 -18.69 -9.75
CA ARG A 385 -4.55 -19.72 -10.61
C ARG A 385 -3.65 -20.10 -11.78
N VAL A 386 -3.22 -19.11 -12.56
CA VAL A 386 -2.32 -19.27 -13.72
C VAL A 386 -0.99 -19.87 -13.28
N PHE A 387 -0.49 -19.50 -12.09
CA PHE A 387 0.73 -20.12 -11.54
C PHE A 387 0.56 -21.62 -11.30
N ILE A 388 -0.56 -22.03 -10.69
CA ILE A 388 -0.84 -23.44 -10.42
C ILE A 388 -1.06 -24.21 -11.72
N GLU A 389 -1.77 -23.62 -12.69
CA GLU A 389 -1.97 -24.19 -14.03
C GLU A 389 -0.63 -24.44 -14.74
N ASP A 390 0.25 -23.43 -14.80
CA ASP A 390 1.59 -23.56 -15.40
C ASP A 390 2.44 -24.63 -14.70
N ALA A 391 2.36 -24.70 -13.37
CA ALA A 391 3.09 -25.70 -12.58
C ALA A 391 2.62 -27.12 -12.90
N VAL A 392 1.31 -27.34 -12.94
CA VAL A 392 0.72 -28.64 -13.26
C VAL A 392 1.01 -29.04 -14.71
N GLN A 393 0.93 -28.11 -15.66
CA GLN A 393 1.29 -28.38 -17.05
C GLN A 393 2.76 -28.79 -17.19
N SER A 394 3.64 -28.18 -16.40
CA SER A 394 5.07 -28.48 -16.43
C SER A 394 5.45 -29.78 -15.71
N ASP A 395 4.78 -30.14 -14.62
CA ASP A 395 4.97 -31.40 -13.90
C ASP A 395 3.63 -31.89 -13.30
N PRO A 396 2.90 -32.76 -14.03
CA PRO A 396 1.62 -33.30 -13.55
C PRO A 396 1.74 -34.12 -12.25
N SER A 397 2.94 -34.60 -11.89
CA SER A 397 3.16 -35.36 -10.65
C SER A 397 3.04 -34.49 -9.39
N ILE A 398 3.04 -33.16 -9.54
CA ILE A 398 2.84 -32.21 -8.44
C ILE A 398 1.51 -32.46 -7.72
N ILE A 399 0.45 -32.78 -8.47
CA ILE A 399 -0.89 -33.06 -7.91
C ILE A 399 -0.85 -34.26 -6.97
N SER A 400 -0.17 -35.34 -7.37
CA SER A 400 -0.11 -36.57 -6.56
C SER A 400 0.90 -36.50 -5.39
N ARG A 401 1.95 -35.68 -5.50
CA ARG A 401 3.03 -35.57 -4.49
C ARG A 401 2.74 -34.58 -3.37
N SER A 402 1.98 -33.52 -3.64
CA SER A 402 1.88 -32.37 -2.72
C SER A 402 0.47 -32.05 -2.25
N MET A 403 -0.58 -32.60 -2.87
CA MET A 403 -1.96 -32.19 -2.57
C MET A 403 -2.67 -33.02 -1.51
N ASN A 404 -2.03 -34.02 -0.90
CA ASN A 404 -2.61 -34.85 0.18
C ASN A 404 -3.06 -34.06 1.43
N TYR A 405 -2.90 -32.74 1.48
CA TYR A 405 -3.43 -31.91 2.55
C TYR A 405 -4.31 -30.75 2.05
N CYS A 406 -4.42 -30.53 0.72
CA CYS A 406 -5.05 -29.35 0.13
C CYS A 406 -6.57 -29.30 0.35
N ALA A 407 -7.29 -30.43 0.33
CA ALA A 407 -8.73 -30.45 0.54
C ALA A 407 -9.13 -29.94 1.94
N LEU A 408 -8.41 -30.35 2.98
CA LEU A 408 -8.60 -29.86 4.35
C LEU A 408 -8.33 -28.35 4.45
N PHE A 409 -7.39 -27.83 3.66
CA PHE A 409 -7.06 -26.40 3.65
C PHE A 409 -8.04 -25.53 2.88
N VAL A 410 -8.75 -26.04 1.87
CA VAL A 410 -9.83 -25.26 1.23
C VAL A 410 -10.89 -24.91 2.28
N PHE A 411 -11.28 -25.89 3.11
CA PHE A 411 -12.22 -25.68 4.21
C PHE A 411 -11.65 -24.74 5.28
N ASP A 412 -10.39 -24.93 5.67
CA ASP A 412 -9.69 -24.07 6.63
C ASP A 412 -9.59 -22.61 6.14
N ALA A 413 -9.25 -22.40 4.87
CA ALA A 413 -9.12 -21.07 4.26
C ALA A 413 -10.48 -20.35 4.13
N ILE A 414 -11.57 -21.06 3.82
CA ILE A 414 -12.93 -20.49 3.89
C ILE A 414 -13.25 -20.08 5.33
N SER A 415 -12.95 -20.93 6.31
CA SER A 415 -13.29 -20.68 7.71
C SER A 415 -12.56 -19.47 8.31
N HIS A 416 -11.36 -19.17 7.81
CA HIS A 416 -10.56 -18.00 8.17
C HIS A 416 -10.78 -16.80 7.24
N GLY A 417 -11.70 -16.88 6.27
CA GLY A 417 -11.99 -15.80 5.32
C GLY A 417 -10.83 -15.44 4.39
N GLN A 418 -9.91 -16.37 4.16
CA GLN A 418 -8.73 -16.18 3.31
C GLN A 418 -9.05 -16.32 1.81
N VAL A 419 -10.09 -17.10 1.49
CA VAL A 419 -10.64 -17.27 0.15
C VAL A 419 -12.14 -17.06 0.17
N THR A 420 -12.69 -16.51 -0.90
CA THR A 420 -14.13 -16.41 -1.12
C THR A 420 -14.73 -17.79 -1.40
N TYR A 421 -16.05 -17.91 -1.23
CA TYR A 421 -16.76 -19.14 -1.56
C TYR A 421 -16.61 -19.52 -3.04
N GLU A 422 -16.62 -18.51 -3.93
CA GLU A 422 -16.44 -18.72 -5.37
C GLU A 422 -15.04 -19.26 -5.69
N GLU A 423 -13.99 -18.67 -5.10
CA GLU A 423 -12.61 -19.16 -5.25
C GLU A 423 -12.46 -20.58 -4.72
N ALA A 424 -13.07 -20.88 -3.58
CA ALA A 424 -13.03 -22.23 -3.03
C ALA A 424 -13.71 -23.27 -3.93
N VAL A 425 -14.85 -22.93 -4.56
CA VAL A 425 -15.49 -23.80 -5.56
C VAL A 425 -14.57 -24.02 -6.76
N GLN A 426 -13.96 -22.96 -7.29
CA GLN A 426 -13.01 -23.06 -8.41
C GLN A 426 -11.80 -23.93 -8.06
N MET A 427 -11.29 -23.84 -6.83
CA MET A 427 -10.21 -24.70 -6.35
C MET A 427 -10.61 -26.18 -6.29
N ILE A 428 -11.82 -26.48 -5.83
CA ILE A 428 -12.37 -27.85 -5.78
C ILE A 428 -12.59 -28.39 -7.20
N ASP A 429 -13.15 -27.59 -8.10
CA ASP A 429 -13.35 -27.96 -9.50
C ASP A 429 -12.00 -28.25 -10.19
N PHE A 430 -10.98 -27.42 -9.93
CA PHE A 430 -9.63 -27.62 -10.42
C PHE A 430 -9.03 -28.96 -9.94
N LEU A 431 -9.13 -29.25 -8.64
CA LEU A 431 -8.67 -30.52 -8.07
C LEU A 431 -9.42 -31.72 -8.66
N THR A 432 -10.74 -31.60 -8.84
CA THR A 432 -11.59 -32.63 -9.43
C THR A 432 -11.20 -32.93 -10.88
N ALA A 433 -10.95 -31.89 -11.68
CA ALA A 433 -10.53 -32.03 -13.07
C ALA A 433 -9.16 -32.70 -13.24
N HIS A 434 -8.37 -32.77 -12.17
CA HIS A 434 -7.04 -33.37 -12.15
C HIS A 434 -6.97 -34.68 -11.33
N ASP A 435 -8.11 -35.38 -11.20
CA ASP A 435 -8.24 -36.68 -10.54
C ASP A 435 -7.74 -36.68 -9.07
N PHE A 436 -7.90 -35.57 -8.36
CA PHE A 436 -7.51 -35.51 -6.95
C PHE A 436 -8.36 -36.47 -6.10
N PRO A 437 -7.76 -37.37 -5.30
CA PRO A 437 -8.51 -38.41 -4.60
C PRO A 437 -9.09 -37.88 -3.27
N PHE A 438 -10.18 -37.12 -3.36
CA PHE A 438 -10.88 -36.57 -2.19
C PHE A 438 -11.28 -37.64 -1.15
N GLU A 439 -11.56 -38.86 -1.60
CA GLU A 439 -11.96 -40.00 -0.77
C GLU A 439 -10.89 -40.42 0.27
N ASN A 440 -9.62 -40.07 0.02
CA ASN A 440 -8.51 -40.38 0.94
C ASN A 440 -8.36 -39.37 2.09
N HIS A 441 -9.18 -38.31 2.12
CA HIS A 441 -9.02 -37.12 2.98
C HIS A 441 -10.29 -36.71 3.72
N ALA A 442 -11.31 -37.57 3.73
CA ALA A 442 -12.63 -37.34 4.34
C ALA A 442 -12.68 -37.65 5.85
#